data_AF-A0A2D7KQA5-F1
#
_entry.id   AF-A0A2D7KQA5-F1
#
_cell.length_a   1.000
_cell.length_b   1.000
_cell.length_c   1.000
_cell.angle_alpha   90.00
_cell.angle_beta   90.00
_cell.angle_gamma   90.00
#
_symmetry.space_group_name_H-M   'P 1'
#
loop_
_entity.id
_entity.type
_entity.pdbx_description
1 polymer ?
#
loop_
_entity_poly.entity_id
_entity_poly.type
_entity_poly.pdbx_seq_one_letter_code
_entity_poly.pdbx_strand_id
1 'polypeptide(L)'
;MFAVLDDVMANWFYLQGGYGYTAKSEIRYREPMPIGVAVKIECEVVKEKRRLVQLKSWATDKKTNTIYAEADASFMLSQAIP
;
A
#
# COMPACT_ATOMS: atom_id res chain seq x y z
N MET A 1 -3.69 2.93 10.52
CA MET A 1 -3.71 1.82 9.55
C MET A 1 -3.73 2.32 8.12
N PHE A 2 -4.79 3.03 7.69
CA PHE A 2 -4.86 3.60 6.32
C PHE A 2 -3.57 4.31 5.87
N ALA A 3 -3.06 5.27 6.66
CA ALA A 3 -1.84 5.99 6.31
C ALA A 3 -0.62 5.08 6.09
N VAL A 4 -0.48 4.01 6.89
CA VAL A 4 0.65 3.07 6.77
C VAL A 4 0.54 2.22 5.49
N LEU A 5 -0.69 1.83 5.12
CA LEU A 5 -0.94 1.12 3.86
C LEU A 5 -0.75 2.03 2.65
N ASP A 6 -1.17 3.29 2.73
CA ASP A 6 -0.91 4.29 1.69
C ASP A 6 0.61 4.54 1.54
N ASP A 7 1.33 4.71 2.65
CA ASP A 7 2.78 4.95 2.69
C ASP A 7 3.59 3.78 2.13
N VAL A 8 3.23 2.52 2.41
CA VAL A 8 3.99 1.38 1.84
C VAL A 8 3.85 1.32 0.31
N MET A 9 2.65 1.61 -0.20
CA MET A 9 2.39 1.66 -1.64
C MET A 9 3.08 2.87 -2.29
N ALA A 10 3.08 4.03 -1.62
CA ALA A 10 3.77 5.23 -2.09
C ALA A 10 5.30 5.05 -2.10
N ASN A 11 5.83 4.43 -1.04
CA ASN A 11 7.25 4.11 -0.94
C ASN A 11 7.72 3.18 -2.05
N TRP A 12 6.86 2.30 -2.57
CA TRP A 12 7.26 1.43 -3.68
C TRP A 12 7.77 2.24 -4.87
N PHE A 13 6.98 3.19 -5.40
CA PHE A 13 7.41 3.99 -6.55
C PHE A 13 8.46 5.04 -6.18
N TYR A 14 8.43 5.55 -4.95
CA TYR A 14 9.47 6.46 -4.45
C TYR A 14 10.85 5.80 -4.46
N LEU A 15 10.94 4.54 -4.01
CA LEU A 15 12.18 3.76 -4.04
C LEU A 15 12.63 3.40 -5.46
N GLN A 16 11.73 3.43 -6.44
CA GLN A 16 12.10 3.33 -7.86
C GLN A 16 12.53 4.69 -8.44
N GLY A 17 12.54 5.78 -7.66
CA GLY A 17 12.86 7.13 -8.15
C GLY A 17 11.68 7.87 -8.80
N GLY A 18 10.47 7.32 -8.71
CA GLY A 18 9.24 7.98 -9.13
C GLY A 18 8.68 8.92 -8.05
N TYR A 19 7.89 9.90 -8.48
CA TYR A 19 7.14 10.78 -7.59
C TYR A 19 5.69 10.83 -8.07
N GLY A 20 4.75 10.96 -7.15
CA GLY A 20 3.33 10.96 -7.50
C GLY A 20 2.42 11.28 -6.34
N TYR A 21 1.12 11.22 -6.62
CA TYR A 21 0.05 11.52 -5.67
C TYR A 21 -0.94 10.36 -5.64
N THR A 22 -1.54 10.12 -4.48
CA THR A 22 -2.67 9.18 -4.34
C THR A 22 -3.84 9.70 -5.17
N ALA A 23 -4.28 8.91 -6.16
CA ALA A 23 -5.44 9.24 -6.99
C ALA A 23 -6.72 8.65 -6.37
N LYS A 24 -6.65 7.41 -5.90
CA LYS A 24 -7.73 6.72 -5.18
C LYS A 24 -7.12 5.70 -4.23
N SER A 25 -7.71 5.53 -3.05
CA SER A 25 -7.34 4.48 -2.10
C SER A 25 -8.60 3.95 -1.42
N GLU A 26 -8.81 2.64 -1.48
CA GLU A 26 -9.94 1.93 -0.87
C GLU A 26 -9.40 0.91 0.13
N ILE A 27 -9.75 1.08 1.41
CA ILE A 27 -9.32 0.19 2.49
C ILE A 27 -10.48 -0.70 2.95
N ARG A 28 -10.16 -1.96 3.25
CA ARG A 28 -11.06 -2.92 3.90
C ARG A 28 -10.46 -3.32 5.24
N TYR A 29 -11.16 -2.98 6.31
CA TYR A 29 -10.84 -3.47 7.65
C TYR A 29 -11.46 -4.86 7.81
N ARG A 30 -10.62 -5.87 8.09
CA ARG A 30 -11.02 -7.28 8.22
C ARG A 30 -11.21 -7.65 9.67
N GLU A 31 -10.26 -7.27 10.52
CA GLU A 31 -10.25 -7.57 11.96
C GLU A 31 -9.68 -6.37 12.74
N PRO A 32 -10.12 -6.16 14.00
CA PRO A 32 -9.49 -5.18 14.89
C PRO A 32 -8.01 -5.54 15.13
N MET A 33 -7.12 -4.57 14.97
CA MET A 33 -5.69 -4.76 15.27
C MET A 33 -5.40 -4.44 16.74
N PRO A 34 -4.93 -5.41 17.55
CA PRO A 34 -4.55 -5.14 18.93
C PRO A 34 -3.33 -4.21 19.02
N ILE A 35 -3.25 -3.43 20.10
CA ILE A 35 -2.08 -2.57 20.35
C ILE A 35 -0.90 -3.43 20.79
N GLY A 36 0.31 -3.11 20.32
CA GLY A 36 1.56 -3.76 20.73
C GLY A 36 1.91 -5.05 19.97
N VAL A 37 1.12 -5.44 18.96
CA VAL A 37 1.44 -6.58 18.09
C VAL A 37 2.38 -6.17 16.96
N ALA A 38 3.21 -7.11 16.53
CA ALA A 38 4.09 -6.92 15.38
C ALA A 38 3.35 -7.28 14.10
N VAL A 39 3.29 -6.33 13.17
CA VAL A 39 2.54 -6.47 11.90
C VAL A 39 3.51 -6.37 10.73
N LYS A 40 3.33 -7.26 9.75
CA LYS A 40 3.97 -7.17 8.43
C LYS A 40 3.14 -6.24 7.57
N ILE A 41 3.78 -5.20 7.04
CA ILE A 41 3.19 -4.27 6.09
C ILE A 41 3.86 -4.53 4.74
N GLU A 42 3.07 -4.86 3.74
CA GLU A 42 3.58 -5.18 2.41
C GLU A 42 2.64 -4.68 1.31
N CYS A 43 3.19 -4.50 0.11
CA CYS A 43 2.42 -4.14 -1.07
C CYS A 43 2.90 -4.89 -2.32
N GLU A 44 2.04 -4.96 -3.31
CA GLU A 44 2.29 -5.54 -4.62
C GLU A 44 1.76 -4.61 -5.71
N VAL A 45 2.52 -4.45 -6.80
CA VAL A 45 2.05 -3.75 -8.00
C VAL A 45 1.18 -4.68 -8.81
N VAL A 46 -0.05 -4.25 -9.06
CA VAL A 46 -1.03 -5.00 -9.86
C VAL A 46 -0.97 -4.58 -11.33
N LYS A 47 -0.74 -3.29 -11.58
CA LYS A 47 -0.76 -2.74 -12.94
C LYS A 47 -0.03 -1.42 -13.04
N GLU A 48 0.73 -1.27 -14.12
CA GLU A 48 1.34 0.00 -14.52
C GLU A 48 0.80 0.41 -15.90
N LYS A 49 0.32 1.64 -16.03
CA LYS A 49 -0.15 2.18 -17.30
C LYS A 49 0.15 3.67 -17.41
N ARG A 50 1.16 4.00 -18.23
CA ARG A 50 1.66 5.38 -18.41
C ARG A 50 2.05 5.98 -17.06
N ARG A 51 1.26 6.92 -16.54
CA ARG A 51 1.49 7.60 -15.26
C ARG A 51 0.64 7.03 -14.13
N LEU A 52 -0.19 6.02 -14.38
CA LEU A 52 -1.04 5.40 -13.37
C LEU A 52 -0.41 4.09 -12.90
N VAL A 53 -0.13 3.98 -11.60
CA VAL A 53 0.32 2.75 -10.94
C VAL A 53 -0.79 2.28 -10.02
N GLN A 54 -1.16 1.00 -10.09
CA GLN A 54 -2.15 0.38 -9.21
C GLN A 54 -1.45 -0.63 -8.30
N LEU A 55 -1.68 -0.51 -7.00
CA LEU A 55 -1.08 -1.37 -5.98
C LEU A 55 -2.15 -1.95 -5.06
N LYS A 56 -1.82 -3.09 -4.48
CA LYS A 56 -2.50 -3.69 -3.33
C LYS A 56 -1.57 -3.68 -2.14
N SER A 57 -2.10 -3.57 -0.93
CA SER A 57 -1.32 -3.68 0.31
C SER A 57 -2.06 -4.39 1.41
N TRP A 58 -1.31 -4.95 2.36
CA TRP A 58 -1.82 -5.74 3.47
C TRP A 58 -1.10 -5.40 4.77
N ALA A 59 -1.87 -5.44 5.85
CA ALA A 59 -1.39 -5.43 7.23
C ALA A 59 -1.72 -6.77 7.88
N THR A 60 -0.69 -7.58 8.09
CA THR A 60 -0.82 -8.99 8.49
C THR A 60 -0.07 -9.24 9.79
N ASP A 61 -0.69 -9.88 10.78
CA ASP A 61 0.00 -10.29 12.00
C ASP A 61 1.20 -11.20 11.67
N LYS A 62 2.38 -10.88 12.22
CA LYS A 62 3.62 -11.62 11.89
C LYS A 62 3.66 -13.05 12.42
N LYS A 63 2.81 -13.40 13.39
CA LYS A 63 2.77 -14.72 14.04
C LYS A 63 1.63 -15.57 13.48
N THR A 64 0.44 -14.99 13.32
CA THR A 64 -0.77 -15.74 12.96
C THR A 64 -1.14 -15.65 11.48
N ASN A 65 -0.53 -14.72 10.74
CA ASN A 65 -0.96 -14.34 9.39
C ASN A 65 -2.41 -13.82 9.29
N THR A 66 -3.00 -13.38 10.40
CA THR A 66 -4.30 -12.70 10.38
C THR A 66 -4.18 -11.38 9.63
N ILE A 67 -5.01 -11.18 8.60
CA ILE A 67 -5.10 -9.90 7.90
C ILE A 67 -5.99 -8.97 8.74
N TYR A 68 -5.42 -7.86 9.20
CA TYR A 68 -6.18 -6.82 9.91
C TYR A 68 -6.83 -5.83 8.94
N ALA A 69 -6.09 -5.44 7.91
CA ALA A 69 -6.58 -4.57 6.86
C ALA A 69 -5.85 -4.84 5.54
N GLU A 70 -6.53 -4.52 4.45
CA GLU A 70 -5.97 -4.51 3.10
C GLU A 70 -6.46 -3.28 2.34
N ALA A 71 -5.69 -2.80 1.38
CA ALA A 71 -6.08 -1.67 0.55
C ALA A 71 -5.75 -1.89 -0.92
N ASP A 72 -6.66 -1.42 -1.78
CA ASP A 72 -6.46 -1.26 -3.22
C ASP A 72 -6.27 0.24 -3.49
N ALA A 73 -5.19 0.64 -4.14
CA ALA A 73 -4.94 2.05 -4.47
C ALA A 73 -4.41 2.26 -5.88
N SER A 74 -4.61 3.48 -6.38
CA SER A 74 -3.99 3.98 -7.59
C SER A 74 -3.29 5.30 -7.34
N PHE A 75 -2.11 5.45 -7.94
CA PHE A 75 -1.25 6.62 -7.83
C PHE A 75 -0.99 7.20 -9.20
N MET A 76 -1.04 8.54 -9.28
CA MET A 76 -0.67 9.28 -10.48
C MET A 76 0.75 9.81 -10.33
N LEU A 77 1.67 9.27 -11.11
CA LEU A 77 3.07 9.70 -11.13
C LEU A 77 3.19 11.10 -11.75
N SER A 78 3.79 12.05 -11.03
CA SER A 78 4.21 13.35 -11.55
C SER A 78 5.55 13.27 -12.29
N GLN A 79 6.41 12.35 -11.86
CA GLN A 79 7.68 12.01 -12.49
C GLN A 79 7.72 10.51 -12.73
N ALA A 80 8.03 10.11 -13.97
CA ALA A 80 8.13 8.70 -14.32
C ALA A 80 9.28 8.03 -13.56
N ILE A 81 9.09 6.76 -13.23
CA ILE A 81 10.17 5.87 -12.79
C ILE A 81 11.18 5.76 -13.96
N PRO A 82 12.49 5.92 -13.72
CA PRO A 82 13.53 5.87 -14.75
C PRO A 82 13.56 4.57 -15.56
#